data_AF-A0A7C5G717-F1
#
_entry.id   AF-A0A7C5G717-F1
#
_cell.length_a   1.000
_cell.length_b   1.000
_cell.length_c   1.000
_cell.angle_alpha   90.00
_cell.angle_beta   90.00
_cell.angle_gamma   90.00
#
_symmetry.space_group_name_H-M   'P 1'
#
loop_
_entity.id
_entity.type
_entity.pdbx_description
1 polymer ?
#
loop_
_entity_poly.entity_id
_entity_poly.type
_entity_poly.pdbx_seq_one_letter_code
_entity_poly.pdbx_strand_id
1 'polypeptide(L)'
;SYFVGDFLKEKVHWEERYITIIAFAITFAIIVLAISLLGKLFTKLADFAYLGWINKALGGVFGAMKLALILSVILMVFDKLNNTLPFVDKEDIEKSTLYEPVKTLAAVLFPNWIHVVSDTIENPEETE
;
A
#
# COMPACT_ATOMS: atom_id res chain seq x y z
N SER A 1 23.58 -4.27 -19.28
CA SER A 1 22.44 -3.34 -19.41
C SER A 1 22.50 -2.39 -18.22
N TYR A 2 23.26 -1.30 -18.34
CA TYR A 2 23.46 -0.30 -17.28
C TYR A 2 23.01 1.11 -17.70
N PHE A 3 22.68 1.29 -18.98
CA PHE A 3 22.33 2.58 -19.57
C PHE A 3 21.10 3.22 -18.90
N VAL A 4 20.06 2.44 -18.62
CA VAL A 4 18.84 2.95 -17.95
C VAL A 4 19.13 3.30 -16.49
N GLY A 5 19.97 2.50 -15.80
CA GLY A 5 20.33 2.73 -14.40
C GLY A 5 21.19 3.98 -14.21
N ASP A 6 22.18 4.18 -15.07
CA ASP A 6 23.08 5.34 -15.03
C ASP A 6 22.36 6.63 -15.46
N PHE A 7 21.49 6.56 -16.48
CA PHE A 7 20.66 7.70 -16.91
C PHE A 7 19.65 8.15 -15.85
N LEU A 8 19.06 7.22 -15.09
CA LEU A 8 18.15 7.55 -13.99
C LEU A 8 18.90 8.10 -12.77
N LYS A 9 20.11 7.63 -12.48
CA LYS A 9 20.96 8.15 -11.39
C LYS A 9 21.42 9.58 -11.66
N GLU A 10 21.76 9.91 -12.90
CA GLU A 10 22.27 11.24 -13.27
C GLU A 10 21.16 12.29 -13.35
N LYS A 11 19.92 11.89 -13.68
CA LYS A 11 18.77 12.80 -13.82
C LYS A 11 17.90 12.93 -12.58
N VAL A 12 17.96 11.96 -11.68
CA VAL A 12 17.13 11.96 -10.48
C VAL A 12 18.04 11.67 -9.29
N HIS A 13 18.46 12.74 -8.61
CA HIS A 13 18.96 12.65 -7.24
C HIS A 13 17.80 12.18 -6.35
N TRP A 14 17.53 10.87 -6.34
CA TRP A 14 16.48 10.29 -5.54
C TRP A 14 16.88 10.44 -4.07
N GLU A 15 16.22 11.33 -3.35
CA GLU A 15 16.34 11.34 -1.89
C GLU A 15 15.94 9.97 -1.34
N GLU A 16 16.62 9.50 -0.30
CA GLU A 16 16.40 8.19 0.33
C GLU A 16 14.94 7.95 0.70
N ARG A 17 14.21 9.02 0.99
CA ARG A 17 12.76 9.01 1.24
C ARG A 17 11.96 8.47 0.07
N TYR A 18 12.26 8.88 -1.17
CA TYR A 18 11.55 8.39 -2.35
C TYR A 18 11.88 6.93 -2.64
N ILE A 19 13.13 6.53 -2.46
CA ILE A 19 13.57 5.13 -2.60
C ILE A 19 12.79 4.26 -1.63
N THR A 20 12.63 4.70 -0.38
CA THR A 20 11.88 3.99 0.67
C THR A 20 10.40 3.84 0.30
N ILE A 21 9.75 4.91 -0.18
CA ILE A 21 8.33 4.88 -0.60
C ILE A 21 8.13 3.92 -1.78
N ILE A 22 9.00 3.98 -2.79
CA ILE A 22 8.91 3.12 -3.98
C ILE A 22 9.18 1.66 -3.61
N ALA A 23 10.18 1.39 -2.76
CA ALA A 23 10.48 0.04 -2.29
C ALA A 23 9.29 -0.57 -1.53
N PHE A 24 8.64 0.21 -0.66
CA PHE A 24 7.42 -0.21 0.03
C PHE A 24 6.30 -0.54 -0.96
N ALA A 25 6.04 0.33 -1.94
CA ALA A 25 5.01 0.13 -2.94
C ALA A 25 5.24 -1.16 -3.78
N ILE A 26 6.50 -1.42 -4.17
CA ILE A 26 6.87 -2.64 -4.91
C ILE A 26 6.66 -3.89 -4.05
N THR A 27 7.18 -3.91 -2.82
CA THR A 27 7.00 -5.05 -1.90
C THR A 27 5.53 -5.34 -1.67
N PHE A 28 4.73 -4.29 -1.46
CA PHE A 28 3.28 -4.42 -1.29
C PHE A 28 2.60 -5.00 -2.54
N ALA A 29 2.96 -4.54 -3.73
CA ALA A 29 2.42 -5.08 -4.98
C ALA A 29 2.71 -6.60 -5.11
N ILE A 30 3.92 -7.03 -4.74
CA ILE A 30 4.31 -8.45 -4.72
C ILE A 30 3.42 -9.23 -3.74
N ILE A 31 3.21 -8.72 -2.53
CA ILE A 31 2.34 -9.35 -1.51
C ILE A 31 0.92 -9.49 -2.04
N VAL A 32 0.36 -8.42 -2.62
CA VAL A 32 -0.99 -8.42 -3.20
C VAL A 32 -1.11 -9.46 -4.32
N LEU A 33 -0.09 -9.60 -5.18
CA LEU A 33 -0.06 -10.62 -6.22
C LEU A 33 -0.03 -12.02 -5.62
N ALA A 34 0.84 -12.28 -4.63
CA ALA A 34 0.94 -13.56 -3.96
C ALA A 34 -0.41 -13.96 -3.30
N ILE A 35 -1.01 -13.06 -2.53
CA ILE A 35 -2.34 -13.25 -1.90
C ILE A 35 -3.41 -13.51 -2.97
N SER A 36 -3.35 -12.81 -4.11
CA SER A 36 -4.30 -13.02 -5.20
C SER A 36 -4.20 -14.42 -5.82
N LEU A 37 -2.98 -14.94 -5.97
CA LEU A 37 -2.75 -16.28 -6.49
C LEU A 37 -3.22 -17.35 -5.48
N LEU A 38 -2.94 -17.14 -4.19
CA LEU A 38 -3.42 -18.01 -3.11
C LEU A 38 -4.95 -18.03 -3.03
N GLY A 39 -5.60 -16.86 -3.10
CA GLY A 39 -7.05 -16.76 -3.13
C GLY A 39 -7.66 -17.54 -4.30
N LYS A 40 -7.09 -17.40 -5.50
CA LYS A 40 -7.51 -18.19 -6.68
C LYS A 40 -7.34 -19.68 -6.49
N LEU A 41 -6.26 -20.11 -5.82
CA LEU A 41 -6.06 -21.52 -5.48
C LEU A 41 -7.14 -22.03 -4.53
N PHE A 42 -7.47 -21.28 -3.48
CA PHE A 42 -8.53 -21.64 -2.55
C PHE A 42 -9.91 -21.68 -3.21
N THR A 43 -10.21 -20.72 -4.07
CA THR A 43 -11.44 -20.72 -4.87
C THR A 43 -11.58 -22.01 -5.68
N LYS A 44 -10.51 -22.44 -6.36
CA LYS A 44 -10.50 -23.69 -7.13
C LYS A 44 -10.73 -24.93 -6.28
N LEU A 45 -10.13 -24.98 -5.09
CA LEU A 45 -10.33 -26.10 -4.15
C LEU A 45 -11.77 -26.14 -3.62
N ALA A 46 -12.35 -24.98 -3.33
CA ALA A 46 -13.74 -24.87 -2.86
C ALA A 46 -14.76 -25.23 -3.96
N ASP A 47 -14.49 -24.83 -5.21
CA ASP A 47 -15.32 -25.19 -6.37
C ASP A 47 -15.34 -26.70 -6.60
N PHE A 48 -14.21 -27.40 -6.38
CA PHE A 48 -14.15 -28.86 -6.45
C PHE A 48 -15.03 -29.57 -5.41
N ALA A 49 -15.27 -28.92 -4.25
CA ALA A 49 -16.12 -29.43 -3.19
C ALA A 49 -17.63 -29.13 -3.39
N TYR A 50 -18.05 -28.65 -4.58
CA TYR A 50 -19.44 -28.28 -4.90
C TYR A 50 -20.03 -27.17 -3.98
N LEU A 51 -19.20 -26.33 -3.37
CA LEU A 51 -19.62 -25.25 -2.46
C LEU A 51 -20.10 -23.98 -3.20
N GLY A 52 -20.69 -24.10 -4.39
CA GLY A 52 -20.78 -23.05 -5.41
C GLY A 52 -21.18 -21.64 -4.93
N TRP A 53 -22.25 -21.51 -4.13
CA TRP A 53 -22.69 -20.18 -3.65
C TRP A 53 -21.77 -19.60 -2.56
N ILE A 54 -21.22 -20.48 -1.71
CA ILE A 54 -20.28 -20.12 -0.63
C ILE A 54 -18.97 -19.65 -1.24
N ASN A 55 -18.46 -20.34 -2.27
CA ASN A 55 -17.25 -19.92 -2.97
C ASN A 55 -17.40 -18.53 -3.61
N LYS A 56 -18.55 -18.25 -4.23
CA LYS A 56 -18.83 -16.93 -4.81
C LYS A 56 -18.89 -15.82 -3.75
N ALA A 57 -19.50 -16.09 -2.59
CA ALA A 57 -19.55 -15.16 -1.48
C ALA A 57 -18.15 -14.90 -0.88
N LEU A 58 -17.38 -15.97 -0.61
CA LEU A 58 -16.02 -15.88 -0.10
C LEU A 58 -15.09 -15.15 -1.07
N GLY A 59 -15.20 -15.43 -2.38
CA GLY A 59 -14.46 -14.72 -3.42
C GLY A 59 -14.81 -13.23 -3.48
N GLY A 60 -16.09 -12.87 -3.26
CA GLY A 60 -16.53 -11.48 -3.16
C GLY A 60 -15.95 -10.75 -1.94
N VAL A 61 -16.02 -11.37 -0.75
CA VAL A 61 -15.43 -10.83 0.49
C VAL A 61 -13.92 -10.70 0.36
N PHE A 62 -13.25 -11.72 -0.18
CA PHE A 62 -11.81 -11.72 -0.40
C PHE A 62 -11.38 -10.63 -1.39
N GLY A 63 -12.16 -10.44 -2.47
CA GLY A 63 -11.95 -9.35 -3.43
C GLY A 63 -12.09 -7.97 -2.79
N ALA A 64 -13.12 -7.77 -1.97
CA ALA A 64 -13.33 -6.52 -1.25
C ALA A 64 -12.21 -6.25 -0.23
N MET A 65 -11.79 -7.27 0.52
CA MET A 65 -10.68 -7.18 1.47
C MET A 65 -9.37 -6.80 0.76
N LYS A 66 -9.06 -7.46 -0.35
CA LYS A 66 -7.90 -7.12 -1.19
C LYS A 66 -7.96 -5.68 -1.68
N LEU A 67 -9.12 -5.22 -2.14
CA LEU A 67 -9.29 -3.85 -2.63
C LEU A 67 -9.10 -2.83 -1.50
N ALA A 68 -9.67 -3.06 -0.33
CA ALA A 68 -9.50 -2.21 0.85
C ALA A 68 -8.02 -2.09 1.25
N LEU A 69 -7.29 -3.21 1.25
CA LEU A 69 -5.85 -3.24 1.50
C LEU A 69 -5.06 -2.41 0.47
N ILE A 70 -5.38 -2.54 -0.82
CA ILE A 70 -4.72 -1.77 -1.89
C ILE A 70 -4.97 -0.26 -1.72
N LEU A 71 -6.23 0.13 -1.50
CA LEU A 71 -6.60 1.53 -1.32
C LEU A 71 -5.95 2.15 -0.08
N SER A 72 -5.85 1.39 1.01
CA SER A 72 -5.13 1.80 2.22
C SER A 72 -3.67 2.16 1.93
N VAL A 73 -2.95 1.33 1.18
CA VAL A 73 -1.56 1.60 0.82
C VAL A 73 -1.41 2.75 -0.16
N ILE A 74 -2.30 2.86 -1.15
CA ILE A 74 -2.29 3.99 -2.09
C ILE A 74 -2.47 5.31 -1.32
N LEU A 75 -3.43 5.38 -0.38
CA LEU A 75 -3.60 6.57 0.45
C LEU A 75 -2.38 6.84 1.33
N MET A 76 -1.74 5.81 1.88
CA MET A 76 -0.53 6.00 2.68
C MET A 76 0.62 6.58 1.86
N VAL A 77 0.82 6.09 0.63
CA VAL A 77 1.81 6.64 -0.30
C VAL A 77 1.45 8.08 -0.69
N PHE A 78 0.17 8.34 -0.97
CA PHE A 78 -0.34 9.68 -1.26
C PHE A 78 -0.07 10.64 -0.10
N ASP A 79 -0.38 10.27 1.14
CA ASP A 79 -0.13 11.09 2.33
C ASP A 79 1.37 11.38 2.51
N LYS A 80 2.24 10.37 2.38
CA LYS A 80 3.70 10.57 2.49
C LYS A 80 4.24 11.50 1.41
N LEU A 81 3.74 11.37 0.18
CA LEU A 81 4.11 12.25 -0.91
C LEU A 81 3.58 13.67 -0.68
N ASN A 82 2.31 13.84 -0.25
CA ASN A 82 1.68 15.17 -0.10
C ASN A 82 2.30 15.95 1.06
N ASN A 83 2.74 15.26 2.11
CA ASN A 83 3.47 15.87 3.21
C ASN A 83 4.89 16.30 2.80
N THR A 84 5.49 15.68 1.78
CA THR A 84 6.83 16.02 1.28
C THR A 84 6.77 17.11 0.22
N LEU A 85 5.78 17.05 -0.67
CA LEU A 85 5.47 18.05 -1.69
C LEU A 85 3.96 18.30 -1.63
N PRO A 86 3.47 19.40 -1.04
CA PRO A 86 2.05 19.67 -0.97
C PRO A 86 1.49 19.92 -2.38
N PHE A 87 0.85 18.90 -2.95
CA PHE A 87 0.20 18.94 -4.26
C PHE A 87 -1.32 19.08 -4.15
N VAL A 88 -1.90 18.74 -2.99
CA VAL A 88 -3.32 18.91 -2.69
C VAL A 88 -3.47 19.57 -1.31
N ASP A 89 -4.33 20.59 -1.25
CA ASP A 89 -4.61 21.34 -0.03
C ASP A 89 -5.39 20.52 0.99
N LYS A 90 -5.17 20.81 2.27
CA LYS A 90 -5.82 20.09 3.38
C LYS A 90 -7.34 20.18 3.34
N GLU A 91 -7.88 21.32 2.91
CA GLU A 91 -9.32 21.52 2.79
C GLU A 91 -9.97 20.60 1.74
N ASP A 92 -9.24 20.24 0.68
CA ASP A 92 -9.74 19.30 -0.34
C ASP A 92 -9.67 17.86 0.16
N ILE A 93 -8.67 17.53 0.97
CA ILE A 93 -8.57 16.23 1.65
C ILE A 93 -9.72 16.07 2.67
N GLU A 94 -10.02 17.11 3.45
CA GLU A 94 -11.09 17.09 4.46
C GLU A 94 -12.49 17.02 3.84
N LYS A 95 -12.69 17.62 2.65
CA LYS A 95 -13.96 17.51 1.90
C LYS A 95 -14.11 16.17 1.17
N SER A 96 -13.07 15.34 1.11
CA SER A 96 -13.09 14.07 0.37
C SER A 96 -13.93 13.01 1.09
N THR A 97 -15.00 12.57 0.43
CA THR A 97 -15.88 11.50 0.92
C THR A 97 -15.22 10.13 0.96
N LEU A 98 -14.09 9.94 0.27
CA LEU A 98 -13.37 8.67 0.20
C LEU A 98 -12.14 8.63 1.12
N TYR A 99 -11.60 9.78 1.49
CA TYR A 99 -10.34 9.84 2.22
C TYR A 99 -10.48 9.30 3.66
N GLU A 100 -11.47 9.77 4.41
CA GLU A 100 -11.69 9.36 5.80
C GLU A 100 -12.09 7.87 5.96
N PRO A 101 -13.00 7.30 5.14
CA PRO A 101 -13.31 5.87 5.21
C PRO A 101 -12.10 4.98 4.90
N VAL A 102 -11.33 5.32 3.87
CA VAL A 102 -10.17 4.51 3.46
C VAL A 102 -9.00 4.68 4.44
N LYS A 103 -8.80 5.88 5.02
CA LYS A 103 -7.81 6.13 6.07
C LYS A 103 -8.14 5.36 7.35
N THR A 104 -9.41 5.31 7.74
CA THR A 104 -9.87 4.52 8.89
C THR A 104 -9.65 3.02 8.65
N LEU A 105 -9.97 2.52 7.45
CA LEU A 105 -9.66 1.14 7.07
C LEU A 105 -8.15 0.85 7.15
N ALA A 106 -7.31 1.78 6.71
CA ALA A 106 -5.86 1.66 6.82
C ALA A 106 -5.39 1.57 8.28
N ALA A 107 -5.93 2.41 9.16
CA ALA A 107 -5.64 2.40 10.59
C ALA A 107 -6.04 1.07 11.27
N VAL A 108 -7.16 0.48 10.86
CA VAL A 108 -7.61 -0.83 11.37
C VAL A 108 -6.76 -1.98 10.84
N LEU A 109 -6.38 -1.96 9.56
CA LEU A 109 -5.61 -3.05 8.93
C LEU A 109 -4.12 -3.04 9.32
N PHE A 110 -3.57 -1.87 9.63
CA PHE A 110 -2.13 -1.71 9.86
C PHE A 110 -1.79 -0.97 11.17
N PRO A 111 -2.46 -1.17 12.31
CA PRO A 111 -2.43 -0.26 13.47
C PRO A 111 -1.04 0.25 13.91
N ASN A 112 0.02 -0.54 13.71
CA ASN A 112 1.40 -0.20 14.04
C ASN A 112 2.14 0.68 12.99
N TRP A 113 1.50 1.10 11.88
CA TRP A 113 2.12 1.96 10.87
C TRP A 113 2.47 3.36 11.41
N ILE A 114 1.74 3.81 12.43
CA ILE A 114 2.01 5.07 13.15
C ILE A 114 3.39 5.03 13.83
N HIS A 115 3.81 3.87 14.35
CA HIS A 115 5.12 3.71 14.98
C HIS A 115 6.27 3.77 13.97
N VAL A 116 6.08 3.24 12.76
CA VAL A 116 7.11 3.35 11.70
C VAL A 116 7.35 4.81 11.31
N VAL A 117 6.34 5.67 11.38
CA VAL A 117 6.50 7.12 11.14
C VAL A 117 7.10 7.83 12.36
N SER A 118 6.75 7.46 13.60
CA SER A 118 7.36 8.06 14.80
C SER A 118 8.83 7.71 14.94
N ASP A 119 9.21 6.45 14.71
CA ASP A 119 10.59 5.97 14.90
C ASP A 119 11.56 6.57 13.87
N THR A 120 11.06 6.98 12.71
CA THR A 120 11.86 7.68 11.68
C THR A 120 12.02 9.17 11.99
N ILE A 121 11.17 9.75 12.85
CA ILE A 121 11.20 11.18 13.21
C ILE A 121 11.90 11.40 14.57
N GLU A 122 11.91 10.41 15.45
CA GLU A 122 12.44 10.54 16.81
C GLU A 122 13.91 10.10 16.97
N ASN A 123 14.52 9.42 15.99
CA ASN A 123 15.96 9.13 16.04
C ASN A 123 16.70 9.44 14.71
N PRO A 124 17.17 10.68 14.51
CA PRO A 124 18.10 11.02 13.44
C PRO A 124 19.58 10.73 13.79
N GLU A 125 19.91 10.32 15.02
CA GLU A 125 21.31 10.16 15.47
C GLU A 125 21.53 8.92 16.34
N GLU A 126 21.58 7.74 15.73
CA GLU A 126 22.47 6.66 16.19
C GLU A 126 23.10 5.97 14.96
N THR A 127 23.94 6.72 14.25
CA THR A 127 25.11 6.15 13.58
C THR A 127 26.29 6.27 14.52
N GLU A 128 26.62 5.18 15.20
CA GLU A 128 28.01 4.75 15.43
C GLU A 128 28.15 3.28 14.99
#